data_AF-A0A368L3U5-F1
#
_entry.id   AF-A0A368L3U5-F1
#
_cell.length_a   1.000
_cell.length_b   1.000
_cell.length_c   1.000
_cell.angle_alpha   90.00
_cell.angle_beta   90.00
_cell.angle_gamma   90.00
#
_symmetry.space_group_name_H-M   'P 1'
#
loop_
_entity.id
_entity.type
_entity.pdbx_description
1 polymer ?
#
loop_
_entity_poly.entity_id
_entity_poly.type
_entity_poly.pdbx_seq_one_letter_code
_entity_poly.pdbx_strand_id
1 'polypeptide(L)'
;MPAPAVDTATIGLFADASPVTTQAYQVLARKWRPRDFSTLVGQEHVVRALSHALEQQRLHHAYLFTGTRGVGKTTLARILAKALNCETGITAHPCGQCQTCREIDGGRFVDLLEVDAATNTRVDEMRQLLENAVYAPTAGRYKVYVIDEVHMLSNAAFNAMLKTLEEPPPHIKFILATTDPQKIPVTVLSRCLQFNLKSMLPTAIVSHLQTILAQEQIQAEREALKLLSHAANGSMRDALSLLDQAIAYSAGVVTTDAVQGMLGAIDQTYLHRLLAALAAADGVALMAIADEMTLRSLSYRQALGDLATLLQRIALAQTIPQAIPEEWADAPTIAAFATQFSAEDIQLYYQIVLHGRNDLSLAPDELTGFSMTLLRLLAFKPSAVGNLPAADIATTPLPKKVASPTVPPHAISASAGQVSQPAAGPQHTRASASLSAQSVSTEMPVASATVALPVVAPPAPASAPLLPGQADSIDWPTLVLQLNVTGLAKQLATQSELLSVQGSQYVIRTAAKPLSQGSPVEKLRQALSEYYQQPIRLQVEVGEVQSQTAQHRDETARSERQQAAEQAIQQDPLVQGLLAEFDATIVPNSIRPV
;
A
#
# COMPACT_ATOMS: atom_id res chain seq x y z
N MET A 1 30.27 -6.71 -80.25
CA MET A 1 30.40 -6.59 -78.78
C MET A 1 29.05 -6.17 -78.19
N PRO A 2 28.31 -7.08 -77.55
CA PRO A 2 27.42 -6.78 -76.44
C PRO A 2 28.19 -6.87 -75.11
N ALA A 3 27.61 -6.38 -74.00
CA ALA A 3 28.24 -6.42 -72.68
C ALA A 3 28.23 -7.83 -72.05
N PRO A 4 29.25 -8.19 -71.24
CA PRO A 4 29.22 -9.40 -70.42
C PRO A 4 28.27 -9.23 -69.23
N ALA A 5 27.64 -10.31 -68.79
CA ALA A 5 26.74 -10.34 -67.65
C ALA A 5 27.26 -11.30 -66.57
N VAL A 6 27.09 -10.88 -65.31
CA VAL A 6 27.06 -11.67 -64.06
C VAL A 6 28.09 -12.80 -63.90
N ASP A 7 28.98 -12.63 -62.92
CA ASP A 7 29.55 -13.77 -62.17
C ASP A 7 29.54 -13.45 -60.67
N THR A 8 28.86 -14.27 -59.86
CA THR A 8 28.68 -14.04 -58.41
C THR A 8 29.71 -14.81 -57.60
N ALA A 9 30.89 -14.22 -57.40
CA ALA A 9 31.97 -14.81 -56.63
C ALA A 9 31.75 -14.68 -55.11
N THR A 10 31.24 -15.74 -54.48
CA THR A 10 31.13 -15.84 -53.01
C THR A 10 32.52 -15.96 -52.38
N ILE A 11 33.00 -14.89 -51.73
CA ILE A 11 34.24 -14.91 -50.94
C ILE A 11 33.90 -15.12 -49.46
N GLY A 12 34.49 -16.15 -48.85
CA GLY A 12 34.22 -16.54 -47.46
C GLY A 12 34.89 -15.63 -46.44
N LEU A 13 34.16 -15.29 -45.37
CA LEU A 13 34.63 -14.47 -44.24
C LEU A 13 34.12 -15.02 -42.90
N PHE A 14 34.26 -16.33 -42.70
CA PHE A 14 33.96 -17.01 -41.43
C PHE A 14 35.08 -17.98 -41.04
N ALA A 15 36.09 -17.44 -40.37
CA ALA A 15 37.09 -18.15 -39.58
C ALA A 15 37.41 -17.33 -38.31
N ASP A 16 37.87 -18.01 -37.26
CA ASP A 16 38.43 -17.41 -36.03
C ASP A 16 37.54 -16.43 -35.25
N ALA A 17 36.28 -16.82 -35.02
CA ALA A 17 35.54 -16.40 -33.83
C ALA A 17 35.79 -17.42 -32.70
N SER A 18 36.72 -17.12 -31.78
CA SER A 18 36.94 -17.92 -30.56
C SER A 18 35.64 -18.11 -29.77
N PRO A 19 35.41 -19.27 -29.13
CA PRO A 19 34.19 -19.52 -28.39
C PRO A 19 34.13 -18.63 -27.14
N VAL A 20 33.42 -17.50 -27.25
CA VAL A 20 33.02 -16.69 -26.10
C VAL A 20 32.12 -17.56 -25.23
N THR A 21 32.65 -18.00 -24.09
CA THR A 21 31.93 -18.84 -23.13
C THR A 21 30.63 -18.15 -22.74
N THR A 22 29.49 -18.72 -23.15
CA THR A 22 28.14 -18.19 -22.84
C THR A 22 27.76 -18.45 -21.39
N GLN A 23 28.55 -17.88 -20.49
CA GLN A 23 28.27 -17.80 -19.06
C GLN A 23 27.03 -16.94 -18.87
N ALA A 24 25.89 -17.58 -18.60
CA ALA A 24 24.58 -16.95 -18.64
C ALA A 24 24.53 -15.70 -17.76
N TYR A 25 24.24 -14.54 -18.38
CA TYR A 25 24.24 -13.25 -17.69
C TYR A 25 23.26 -13.25 -16.52
N GLN A 26 23.79 -13.30 -15.30
CA GLN A 26 22.99 -13.31 -14.08
C GLN A 26 22.91 -11.90 -13.51
N VAL A 27 21.77 -11.25 -13.79
CA VAL A 27 21.28 -9.99 -13.19
C VAL A 27 21.82 -9.82 -11.77
N LEU A 28 22.44 -8.67 -11.49
CA LEU A 28 23.11 -8.39 -10.20
C LEU A 28 22.17 -8.60 -9.01
N ALA A 29 20.90 -8.21 -9.15
CA ALA A 29 19.84 -8.43 -8.15
C ALA A 29 19.59 -9.92 -7.78
N ARG A 30 20.06 -10.86 -8.61
CA ARG A 30 20.08 -12.32 -8.32
C ARG A 30 21.46 -12.79 -7.86
N LYS A 31 22.54 -12.33 -8.49
CA LYS A 31 23.93 -12.71 -8.19
C LYS A 31 24.34 -12.31 -6.75
N TRP A 32 24.01 -11.08 -6.37
CA TRP A 32 24.36 -10.44 -5.09
C TRP A 32 23.30 -10.61 -3.99
N ARG A 33 22.31 -11.50 -4.17
CA ARG A 33 21.28 -11.74 -3.16
C ARG A 33 21.94 -12.24 -1.85
N PRO A 34 21.78 -11.55 -0.71
CA PRO A 34 22.37 -11.95 0.59
C PRO A 34 22.09 -13.42 0.92
N ARG A 35 23.13 -14.14 1.38
CA ARG A 35 23.06 -15.58 1.70
C ARG A 35 23.19 -15.89 3.19
N ASP A 36 23.70 -14.96 3.98
CA ASP A 36 23.75 -15.04 5.44
C ASP A 36 23.25 -13.71 6.04
N PHE A 37 22.81 -13.73 7.30
CA PHE A 37 22.38 -12.52 8.01
C PHE A 37 23.50 -11.47 8.09
N SER A 38 24.78 -11.88 8.16
CA SER A 38 25.94 -10.99 8.09
C SER A 38 26.06 -10.20 6.78
N THR A 39 25.45 -10.69 5.70
CA THR A 39 25.46 -10.05 4.37
C THR A 39 24.24 -9.17 4.08
N LEU A 40 23.34 -8.98 5.08
CA LEU A 40 22.13 -8.18 4.92
C LEU A 40 22.33 -6.75 5.46
N VAL A 41 22.31 -5.76 4.55
CA VAL A 41 22.53 -4.34 4.87
C VAL A 41 21.27 -3.69 5.48
N GLY A 42 21.43 -2.89 6.53
CA GLY A 42 20.40 -1.93 7.00
C GLY A 42 19.24 -2.53 7.80
N GLN A 43 19.35 -3.78 8.24
CA GLN A 43 18.31 -4.50 9.00
C GLN A 43 18.85 -5.09 10.31
N GLU A 44 19.81 -4.42 10.94
CA GLU A 44 20.61 -4.90 12.07
C GLU A 44 19.74 -5.28 13.28
N HIS A 45 18.62 -4.59 13.49
CA HIS A 45 17.65 -4.90 14.55
C HIS A 45 16.90 -6.21 14.30
N VAL A 46 16.57 -6.54 13.05
CA VAL A 46 15.90 -7.79 12.69
C VAL A 46 16.90 -8.95 12.72
N VAL A 47 18.08 -8.75 12.15
CA VAL A 47 19.20 -9.71 12.17
C VAL A 47 19.50 -10.14 13.60
N ARG A 48 19.78 -9.20 14.49
CA ARG A 48 20.13 -9.50 15.89
C ARG A 48 19.02 -10.24 16.65
N ALA A 49 17.75 -9.86 16.42
CA ALA A 49 16.63 -10.53 17.06
C ALA A 49 16.44 -11.98 16.58
N LEU A 50 16.62 -12.24 15.28
CA LEU A 50 16.57 -13.59 14.72
C LEU A 50 17.77 -14.44 15.15
N SER A 51 18.98 -13.89 15.17
CA SER A 51 20.18 -14.57 15.69
C SER A 51 19.97 -15.04 17.14
N HIS A 52 19.55 -14.15 18.04
CA HIS A 52 19.27 -14.51 19.43
C HIS A 52 18.11 -15.50 19.59
N ALA A 53 17.09 -15.46 18.72
CA ALA A 53 16.01 -16.46 18.73
C ALA A 53 16.48 -17.86 18.30
N LEU A 54 17.40 -17.94 17.33
CA LEU A 54 18.04 -19.18 16.87
C LEU A 54 19.00 -19.73 17.94
N GLU A 55 19.87 -18.89 18.50
CA GLU A 55 20.82 -19.22 19.58
C GLU A 55 20.10 -19.79 20.82
N GLN A 56 19.00 -19.16 21.23
CA GLN A 56 18.22 -19.56 22.41
C GLN A 56 17.19 -20.67 22.10
N GLN A 57 17.14 -21.16 20.84
CA GLN A 57 16.12 -22.08 20.32
C GLN A 57 14.66 -21.66 20.58
N ARG A 58 14.42 -20.35 20.74
CA ARG A 58 13.10 -19.73 20.93
C ARG A 58 12.39 -19.52 19.59
N LEU A 59 12.19 -20.63 18.88
CA LEU A 59 11.69 -20.65 17.50
C LEU A 59 10.16 -20.52 17.44
N HIS A 60 9.66 -19.33 17.11
CA HIS A 60 8.23 -19.12 16.90
C HIS A 60 7.67 -20.02 15.78
N HIS A 61 6.36 -20.24 15.74
CA HIS A 61 5.71 -21.05 14.69
C HIS A 61 5.42 -20.23 13.42
N ALA A 62 5.09 -18.95 13.58
CA ALA A 62 4.86 -18.01 12.49
C ALA A 62 5.65 -16.71 12.66
N TYR A 63 6.29 -16.27 11.59
CA TYR A 63 7.02 -15.00 11.48
C TYR A 63 6.34 -14.12 10.43
N LEU A 64 6.28 -12.80 10.67
CA LEU A 64 5.75 -11.83 9.71
C LEU A 64 6.78 -10.74 9.42
N PHE A 65 7.29 -10.71 8.18
CA PHE A 65 8.16 -9.65 7.68
C PHE A 65 7.34 -8.56 6.99
N THR A 66 7.32 -7.36 7.57
CA THR A 66 6.68 -6.17 6.99
C THR A 66 7.74 -5.21 6.46
N GLY A 67 7.38 -4.35 5.50
CA GLY A 67 8.30 -3.36 4.92
C GLY A 67 8.08 -3.18 3.42
N THR A 68 8.64 -2.11 2.86
CA THR A 68 8.48 -1.72 1.45
C THR A 68 8.97 -2.80 0.46
N ARG A 69 8.66 -2.62 -0.83
CA ARG A 69 9.08 -3.58 -1.86
C ARG A 69 10.61 -3.62 -1.93
N GLY A 70 11.18 -4.81 -2.08
CA GLY A 70 12.62 -4.98 -2.35
C GLY A 70 13.61 -4.71 -1.19
N VAL A 71 13.17 -4.37 0.03
CA VAL A 71 14.04 -4.22 1.22
C VAL A 71 14.61 -5.53 1.77
N GLY A 72 14.27 -6.68 1.17
CA GLY A 72 14.88 -7.97 1.48
C GLY A 72 13.97 -9.01 2.17
N LYS A 73 12.66 -8.75 2.36
CA LYS A 73 11.71 -9.67 3.06
C LYS A 73 11.87 -11.15 2.67
N THR A 74 11.72 -11.49 1.38
CA THR A 74 11.85 -12.86 0.86
C THR A 74 13.28 -13.40 0.93
N THR A 75 14.30 -12.53 0.92
CA THR A 75 15.69 -12.94 1.12
C THR A 75 15.93 -13.35 2.57
N LEU A 76 15.44 -12.56 3.52
CA LEU A 76 15.49 -12.86 4.94
C LEU A 76 14.72 -14.14 5.28
N ALA A 77 13.58 -14.38 4.62
CA ALA A 77 12.84 -15.64 4.69
C ALA A 77 13.68 -16.86 4.28
N ARG A 78 14.41 -16.78 3.15
CA ARG A 78 15.34 -17.83 2.71
C ARG A 78 16.53 -18.02 3.66
N ILE A 79 17.10 -16.95 4.20
CA ILE A 79 18.19 -17.04 5.18
C ILE A 79 17.69 -17.74 6.45
N LEU A 80 16.51 -17.38 6.96
CA LEU A 80 15.88 -18.04 8.11
C LEU A 80 15.56 -19.52 7.81
N ALA A 81 15.08 -19.86 6.62
CA ALA A 81 14.88 -21.24 6.21
C ALA A 81 16.19 -22.07 6.23
N LYS A 82 17.31 -21.50 5.77
CA LYS A 82 18.64 -22.15 5.88
C LYS A 82 19.10 -22.26 7.33
N ALA A 83 18.92 -21.22 8.14
CA ALA A 83 19.26 -21.21 9.56
C ALA A 83 18.52 -22.29 10.37
N LEU A 84 17.28 -22.60 9.99
CA LEU A 84 16.45 -23.65 10.59
C LEU A 84 16.80 -25.07 10.11
N ASN A 85 17.17 -25.22 8.83
CA ASN A 85 17.34 -26.53 8.18
C ASN A 85 18.81 -26.92 7.88
N CYS A 86 19.79 -26.15 8.32
CA CYS A 86 21.20 -26.48 8.09
C CYS A 86 21.57 -27.83 8.74
N GLU A 87 22.28 -28.67 7.97
CA GLU A 87 22.76 -29.98 8.42
C GLU A 87 23.59 -29.87 9.71
N THR A 88 24.43 -28.83 9.83
CA THR A 88 25.30 -28.56 11.00
C THR A 88 24.55 -28.26 12.31
N GLY A 89 23.26 -27.92 12.26
CA GLY A 89 22.49 -27.46 13.41
C GLY A 89 21.51 -26.35 13.06
N ILE A 90 20.60 -26.05 13.98
CA ILE A 90 19.88 -24.76 13.98
C ILE A 90 20.92 -23.70 14.38
N THR A 91 21.15 -22.70 13.54
CA THR A 91 22.28 -21.76 13.70
C THR A 91 21.97 -20.38 13.14
N ALA A 92 22.46 -19.34 13.81
CA ALA A 92 22.47 -17.97 13.30
C ALA A 92 23.44 -17.77 12.11
N HIS A 93 24.30 -18.74 11.82
CA HIS A 93 25.26 -18.72 10.70
C HIS A 93 25.15 -20.03 9.88
N PRO A 94 24.20 -20.14 8.94
CA PRO A 94 24.10 -21.29 8.03
C PRO A 94 25.36 -21.42 7.17
N CYS A 95 25.93 -22.62 7.08
CA CYS A 95 27.27 -22.84 6.51
C CYS A 95 27.40 -22.56 4.99
N GLY A 96 26.30 -22.44 4.25
CA GLY A 96 26.28 -22.19 2.79
C GLY A 96 26.78 -23.35 1.90
N GLN A 97 27.49 -24.33 2.46
CA GLN A 97 28.19 -25.39 1.72
C GLN A 97 27.47 -26.75 1.75
N CYS A 98 26.64 -27.00 2.76
CA CYS A 98 25.86 -28.23 2.87
C CYS A 98 24.81 -28.35 1.74
N GLN A 99 24.24 -29.54 1.52
CA GLN A 99 23.31 -29.77 0.43
C GLN A 99 22.04 -28.93 0.62
N THR A 100 21.47 -28.93 1.83
CA THR A 100 20.27 -28.15 2.16
C THR A 100 20.46 -26.64 1.92
N CYS A 101 21.62 -26.07 2.29
CA CYS A 101 21.89 -24.65 2.02
C CYS A 101 21.95 -24.35 0.52
N ARG A 102 22.63 -25.20 -0.26
CA ARG A 102 22.76 -25.03 -1.72
C ARG A 102 21.43 -25.21 -2.45
N GLU A 103 20.56 -26.10 -1.97
CA GLU A 103 19.22 -26.30 -2.55
C GLU A 103 18.27 -25.15 -2.22
N ILE A 104 18.33 -24.56 -1.02
CA ILE A 104 17.52 -23.38 -0.66
C ILE A 104 17.96 -22.13 -1.44
N ASP A 105 19.28 -21.88 -1.56
CA ASP A 105 19.79 -20.80 -2.40
C ASP A 105 19.44 -21.02 -3.89
N GLY A 106 19.47 -22.27 -4.34
CA GLY A 106 19.00 -22.67 -5.68
C GLY A 106 17.48 -22.68 -5.87
N GLY A 107 16.67 -22.48 -4.83
CA GLY A 107 15.21 -22.54 -4.90
C GLY A 107 14.62 -23.91 -5.27
N ARG A 108 15.28 -25.01 -4.86
CA ARG A 108 14.91 -26.40 -5.20
C ARG A 108 14.74 -27.33 -4.00
N PHE A 109 14.83 -26.80 -2.77
CA PHE A 109 14.73 -27.60 -1.55
C PHE A 109 13.27 -28.00 -1.26
N VAL A 110 13.02 -29.31 -1.12
CA VAL A 110 11.66 -29.89 -1.06
C VAL A 110 10.83 -29.38 0.12
N ASP A 111 11.46 -29.19 1.28
CA ASP A 111 10.76 -28.73 2.49
C ASP A 111 10.76 -27.19 2.66
N LEU A 112 11.03 -26.44 1.58
CA LEU A 112 10.80 -24.99 1.50
C LEU A 112 9.81 -24.70 0.37
N LEU A 113 8.55 -24.43 0.75
CA LEU A 113 7.49 -24.06 -0.18
C LEU A 113 7.38 -22.54 -0.23
N GLU A 114 7.76 -21.93 -1.35
CA GLU A 114 7.57 -20.50 -1.61
C GLU A 114 6.30 -20.29 -2.44
N VAL A 115 5.40 -19.45 -1.95
CA VAL A 115 4.10 -19.12 -2.56
C VAL A 115 4.02 -17.61 -2.73
N ASP A 116 3.76 -17.14 -3.95
CA ASP A 116 3.41 -15.74 -4.20
C ASP A 116 1.88 -15.60 -4.11
N ALA A 117 1.40 -14.86 -3.10
CA ALA A 117 -0.03 -14.67 -2.90
C ALA A 117 -0.68 -13.81 -3.99
N ALA A 118 0.11 -13.04 -4.78
CA ALA A 118 -0.41 -12.27 -5.90
C ALA A 118 -0.76 -13.15 -7.11
N THR A 119 -0.09 -14.30 -7.30
CA THR A 119 -0.44 -15.26 -8.36
C THR A 119 -1.43 -16.31 -7.87
N ASN A 120 -1.26 -16.82 -6.64
CA ASN A 120 -1.98 -17.98 -6.12
C ASN A 120 -3.09 -17.54 -5.14
N THR A 121 -3.97 -16.64 -5.60
CA THR A 121 -5.06 -16.06 -4.79
C THR A 121 -6.21 -17.03 -4.48
N ARG A 122 -6.23 -18.23 -5.10
CA ARG A 122 -7.32 -19.20 -4.95
C ARG A 122 -7.28 -19.90 -3.60
N VAL A 123 -8.41 -19.85 -2.89
CA VAL A 123 -8.57 -20.46 -1.56
C VAL A 123 -8.23 -21.95 -1.56
N ASP A 124 -8.59 -22.67 -2.62
CA ASP A 124 -8.46 -24.12 -2.68
C ASP A 124 -7.01 -24.59 -2.90
N GLU A 125 -6.18 -23.79 -3.58
CA GLU A 125 -4.73 -24.03 -3.66
C GLU A 125 -4.09 -23.87 -2.27
N MET A 126 -4.48 -22.84 -1.52
CA MET A 126 -3.99 -22.64 -0.15
C MET A 126 -4.49 -23.72 0.82
N ARG A 127 -5.74 -24.21 0.67
CA ARG A 127 -6.26 -25.36 1.43
C ARG A 127 -5.42 -26.61 1.17
N GLN A 128 -5.18 -26.97 -0.09
CA GLN A 128 -4.36 -28.12 -0.46
C GLN A 128 -2.93 -28.00 0.09
N LEU A 129 -2.34 -26.81 0.12
CA LEU A 129 -1.03 -26.57 0.71
C LEU A 129 -1.01 -26.78 2.24
N LEU A 130 -2.09 -26.42 2.94
CA LEU A 130 -2.26 -26.62 4.40
C LEU A 130 -2.60 -28.08 4.76
N GLU A 131 -3.42 -28.76 3.96
CA GLU A 131 -3.70 -30.19 4.10
C GLU A 131 -2.41 -31.02 3.96
N ASN A 132 -1.60 -30.68 2.95
CA ASN A 132 -0.26 -31.27 2.77
C ASN A 132 0.77 -30.82 3.83
N ALA A 133 0.46 -29.83 4.67
CA ALA A 133 1.38 -29.35 5.71
C ALA A 133 1.45 -30.29 6.92
N VAL A 134 0.39 -31.06 7.18
CA VAL A 134 0.30 -32.02 8.30
C VAL A 134 1.40 -33.09 8.21
N TYR A 135 1.85 -33.45 7.01
CA TYR A 135 2.93 -34.41 6.79
C TYR A 135 4.31 -33.81 7.14
N ALA A 136 5.08 -34.58 7.90
CA ALA A 136 6.46 -34.30 8.30
C ALA A 136 7.39 -33.95 7.11
N PRO A 137 8.49 -33.21 7.35
CA PRO A 137 9.47 -32.89 6.31
C PRO A 137 10.18 -34.15 5.77
N THR A 138 10.65 -34.07 4.53
CA THR A 138 11.25 -35.18 3.78
C THR A 138 12.75 -35.30 3.99
N ALA A 139 13.44 -34.16 4.11
CA ALA A 139 14.89 -34.03 4.29
C ALA A 139 15.28 -32.95 5.31
N GLY A 140 14.43 -31.94 5.52
CA GLY A 140 14.64 -30.88 6.49
C GLY A 140 14.31 -31.26 7.94
N ARG A 141 14.72 -30.39 8.87
CA ARG A 141 14.29 -30.41 10.29
C ARG A 141 12.89 -29.81 10.45
N TYR A 142 12.58 -28.82 9.61
CA TYR A 142 11.32 -28.08 9.55
C TYR A 142 10.83 -27.96 8.11
N LYS A 143 9.52 -28.07 7.94
CA LYS A 143 8.80 -27.73 6.71
C LYS A 143 8.45 -26.24 6.75
N VAL A 144 9.09 -25.46 5.87
CA VAL A 144 9.03 -24.00 5.87
C VAL A 144 8.10 -23.53 4.75
N TYR A 145 7.07 -22.77 5.12
CA TYR A 145 6.13 -22.15 4.19
C TYR A 145 6.41 -20.65 4.13
N VAL A 146 6.96 -20.18 3.02
CA VAL A 146 7.16 -18.75 2.74
C VAL A 146 6.01 -18.25 1.88
N ILE A 147 5.25 -17.28 2.36
CA ILE A 147 4.13 -16.67 1.62
C ILE A 147 4.46 -15.19 1.42
N ASP A 148 4.83 -14.82 0.19
CA ASP A 148 5.16 -13.44 -0.15
C ASP A 148 3.92 -12.65 -0.60
N GLU A 149 3.97 -11.34 -0.33
CA GLU A 149 2.87 -10.38 -0.45
C GLU A 149 1.50 -10.92 0.07
N VAL A 150 1.52 -11.56 1.24
CA VAL A 150 0.39 -12.28 1.87
C VAL A 150 -0.91 -11.48 1.97
N HIS A 151 -0.85 -10.13 1.97
CA HIS A 151 -2.02 -9.26 1.94
C HIS A 151 -2.89 -9.39 0.67
N MET A 152 -2.39 -10.07 -0.36
CA MET A 152 -3.12 -10.42 -1.58
C MET A 152 -4.01 -11.67 -1.42
N LEU A 153 -3.86 -12.41 -0.31
CA LEU A 153 -4.76 -13.53 0.00
C LEU A 153 -6.19 -13.04 0.29
N SER A 154 -7.16 -13.82 -0.17
CA SER A 154 -8.57 -13.58 0.16
C SER A 154 -8.89 -13.94 1.63
N ASN A 155 -9.88 -13.28 2.23
CA ASN A 155 -10.31 -13.53 3.61
C ASN A 155 -10.63 -15.01 3.89
N ALA A 156 -11.14 -15.75 2.89
CA ALA A 156 -11.41 -17.18 3.01
C ALA A 156 -10.12 -18.04 3.08
N ALA A 157 -9.02 -17.61 2.43
CA ALA A 157 -7.72 -18.25 2.56
C ALA A 157 -7.07 -17.95 3.93
N PHE A 158 -7.15 -16.69 4.40
CA PHE A 158 -6.73 -16.34 5.76
C PHE A 158 -7.47 -17.18 6.82
N ASN A 159 -8.79 -17.31 6.71
CA ASN A 159 -9.58 -18.11 7.65
C ASN A 159 -9.23 -19.61 7.60
N ALA A 160 -8.82 -20.15 6.44
CA ALA A 160 -8.31 -21.52 6.35
C ALA A 160 -6.95 -21.68 7.09
N MET A 161 -6.07 -20.67 7.02
CA MET A 161 -4.79 -20.67 7.73
C MET A 161 -4.92 -20.58 9.25
N LEU A 162 -5.95 -19.90 9.78
CA LEU A 162 -6.09 -19.64 11.23
C LEU A 162 -5.98 -20.91 12.07
N LYS A 163 -6.64 -22.01 11.67
CA LYS A 163 -6.58 -23.29 12.40
C LYS A 163 -5.15 -23.83 12.52
N THR A 164 -4.35 -23.74 11.45
CA THR A 164 -2.96 -24.22 11.42
C THR A 164 -1.99 -23.22 12.06
N LEU A 165 -2.39 -21.95 12.25
CA LEU A 165 -1.64 -20.95 13.00
C LEU A 165 -1.94 -21.01 14.51
N GLU A 166 -3.11 -21.51 14.92
CA GLU A 166 -3.49 -21.72 16.32
C GLU A 166 -2.87 -23.00 16.89
N GLU A 167 -2.99 -24.11 16.17
CA GLU A 167 -2.45 -25.42 16.58
C GLU A 167 -1.43 -25.93 15.54
N PRO A 168 -0.27 -25.26 15.38
CA PRO A 168 0.74 -25.64 14.39
C PRO A 168 1.47 -26.94 14.78
N PRO A 169 1.50 -27.96 13.91
CA PRO A 169 2.40 -29.11 14.06
C PRO A 169 3.87 -28.67 14.29
N PRO A 170 4.61 -29.31 15.19
CA PRO A 170 5.89 -28.80 15.71
C PRO A 170 7.00 -28.73 14.65
N HIS A 171 6.87 -29.47 13.55
CA HIS A 171 7.78 -29.46 12.41
C HIS A 171 7.48 -28.35 11.38
N ILE A 172 6.43 -27.54 11.53
CA ILE A 172 6.07 -26.48 10.58
C ILE A 172 6.61 -25.13 11.03
N LYS A 173 7.07 -24.31 10.07
CA LYS A 173 7.37 -22.88 10.27
C LYS A 173 6.77 -22.04 9.15
N PHE A 174 5.89 -21.10 9.50
CA PHE A 174 5.36 -20.12 8.56
C PHE A 174 6.23 -18.85 8.56
N ILE A 175 6.49 -18.32 7.37
CA ILE A 175 7.16 -17.05 7.16
C ILE A 175 6.32 -16.24 6.18
N LEU A 176 5.56 -15.29 6.70
CA LEU A 176 4.71 -14.40 5.93
C LEU A 176 5.51 -13.14 5.58
N ALA A 177 5.35 -12.62 4.38
CA ALA A 177 5.93 -11.34 3.98
C ALA A 177 4.86 -10.42 3.36
N THR A 178 4.94 -9.11 3.64
CA THR A 178 4.01 -8.12 3.08
C THR A 178 4.61 -6.74 2.89
N THR A 179 4.16 -6.00 1.88
CA THR A 179 4.26 -4.54 1.77
C THR A 179 3.24 -3.80 2.62
N ASP A 180 2.07 -4.39 2.83
CA ASP A 180 0.95 -3.79 3.54
C ASP A 180 0.52 -4.69 4.71
N PRO A 181 0.79 -4.29 5.97
CA PRO A 181 0.33 -5.02 7.15
C PRO A 181 -1.09 -4.65 7.58
N GLN A 182 -1.66 -3.53 7.11
CA GLN A 182 -2.99 -3.06 7.54
C GLN A 182 -4.11 -3.91 6.92
N LYS A 183 -3.88 -4.46 5.72
CA LYS A 183 -4.77 -5.43 5.07
C LYS A 183 -4.77 -6.83 5.70
N ILE A 184 -3.85 -7.15 6.63
CA ILE A 184 -3.79 -8.48 7.26
C ILE A 184 -4.75 -8.51 8.47
N PRO A 185 -5.64 -9.51 8.59
CA PRO A 185 -6.53 -9.63 9.75
C PRO A 185 -5.78 -9.68 11.09
N VAL A 186 -6.28 -8.94 12.08
CA VAL A 186 -5.68 -8.85 13.43
C VAL A 186 -5.55 -10.22 14.12
N THR A 187 -6.43 -11.18 13.77
CA THR A 187 -6.36 -12.58 14.18
C THR A 187 -5.08 -13.28 13.72
N VAL A 188 -4.56 -12.96 12.53
CA VAL A 188 -3.28 -13.45 12.03
C VAL A 188 -2.12 -12.66 12.64
N LEU A 189 -2.24 -11.34 12.72
CA LEU A 189 -1.21 -10.45 13.29
C LEU A 189 -0.85 -10.80 14.74
N SER A 190 -1.83 -11.18 15.55
CA SER A 190 -1.64 -11.60 16.95
C SER A 190 -1.00 -12.99 17.13
N ARG A 191 -0.96 -13.81 16.07
CA ARG A 191 -0.35 -15.16 16.06
C ARG A 191 1.04 -15.16 15.39
N CYS A 192 1.52 -14.02 14.90
CA CYS A 192 2.82 -13.92 14.21
C CYS A 192 3.82 -13.08 15.00
N LEU A 193 5.08 -13.52 15.06
CA LEU A 193 6.18 -12.67 15.53
C LEU A 193 6.54 -11.67 14.43
N GLN A 194 6.25 -10.39 14.67
CA GLN A 194 6.33 -9.35 13.65
C GLN A 194 7.70 -8.66 13.62
N PHE A 195 8.25 -8.48 12.41
CA PHE A 195 9.52 -7.83 12.15
C PHE A 195 9.37 -6.81 11.01
N ASN A 196 9.52 -5.53 11.34
CA ASN A 196 9.46 -4.43 10.38
C ASN A 196 10.86 -4.15 9.80
N LEU A 197 11.02 -4.36 8.49
CA LEU A 197 12.22 -4.04 7.72
C LEU A 197 12.14 -2.60 7.23
N LYS A 198 13.16 -1.81 7.53
CA LYS A 198 13.22 -0.38 7.19
C LYS A 198 13.57 -0.19 5.72
N SER A 199 13.05 0.86 5.08
CA SER A 199 13.63 1.36 3.81
C SER A 199 15.09 1.74 4.04
N MET A 200 15.99 1.37 3.13
CA MET A 200 17.42 1.65 3.32
C MET A 200 17.73 3.13 3.05
N LEU A 201 18.66 3.70 3.82
CA LEU A 201 19.11 5.07 3.59
C LEU A 201 19.90 5.17 2.27
N PRO A 202 19.78 6.27 1.50
CA PRO A 202 20.51 6.42 0.23
C PRO A 202 22.03 6.26 0.36
N THR A 203 22.62 6.75 1.46
CA THR A 203 24.06 6.59 1.76
C THR A 203 24.47 5.12 1.90
N ALA A 204 23.62 4.28 2.46
CA ALA A 204 23.87 2.83 2.60
C ALA A 204 23.75 2.11 1.25
N ILE A 205 22.78 2.49 0.41
CA ILE A 205 22.65 1.97 -0.96
C ILE A 205 23.89 2.34 -1.78
N VAL A 206 24.30 3.62 -1.81
CA VAL A 206 25.50 4.07 -2.55
C VAL A 206 26.75 3.31 -2.12
N SER A 207 26.97 3.14 -0.81
CA SER A 207 28.10 2.37 -0.27
C SER A 207 28.08 0.89 -0.72
N HIS A 208 26.90 0.27 -0.71
CA HIS A 208 26.75 -1.12 -1.14
C HIS A 208 26.92 -1.29 -2.66
N LEU A 209 26.39 -0.37 -3.48
CA LEU A 209 26.62 -0.35 -4.93
C LEU A 209 28.11 -0.17 -5.25
N GLN A 210 28.83 0.74 -4.58
CA GLN A 210 30.29 0.90 -4.71
C GLN A 210 31.04 -0.41 -4.39
N THR A 211 30.64 -1.09 -3.32
CA THR A 211 31.22 -2.38 -2.88
C THR A 211 30.99 -3.50 -3.91
N ILE A 212 29.86 -3.49 -4.61
CA ILE A 212 29.53 -4.46 -5.66
C ILE A 212 30.32 -4.15 -6.94
N LEU A 213 30.31 -2.90 -7.40
CA LEU A 213 30.99 -2.48 -8.62
C LEU A 213 32.51 -2.69 -8.57
N ALA A 214 33.13 -2.47 -7.40
CA ALA A 214 34.53 -2.79 -7.16
C ALA A 214 34.86 -4.29 -7.30
N GLN A 215 33.92 -5.18 -6.99
CA GLN A 215 34.08 -6.63 -7.12
C GLN A 215 33.72 -7.14 -8.53
N GLU A 216 32.84 -6.45 -9.25
CA GLU A 216 32.56 -6.69 -10.68
C GLU A 216 33.59 -6.02 -11.62
N GLN A 217 34.51 -5.24 -11.08
CA GLN A 217 35.52 -4.44 -11.81
C GLN A 217 34.93 -3.38 -12.77
N ILE A 218 33.75 -2.85 -12.45
CA ILE A 218 33.02 -1.85 -13.25
C ILE A 218 33.29 -0.44 -12.70
N GLN A 219 33.60 0.51 -13.59
CA GLN A 219 33.81 1.91 -13.21
C GLN A 219 32.47 2.66 -13.13
N ALA A 220 32.32 3.52 -12.11
CA ALA A 220 31.11 4.30 -11.89
C ALA A 220 31.40 5.62 -11.17
N GLU A 221 30.65 6.67 -11.51
CA GLU A 221 30.72 7.98 -10.86
C GLU A 221 29.89 8.03 -9.57
N ARG A 222 30.37 8.74 -8.55
CA ARG A 222 29.69 8.83 -7.24
C ARG A 222 28.29 9.49 -7.35
N GLU A 223 28.13 10.45 -8.25
CA GLU A 223 26.86 11.15 -8.45
C GLU A 223 25.85 10.28 -9.22
N ALA A 224 26.29 9.54 -10.24
CA ALA A 224 25.50 8.49 -10.89
C ALA A 224 24.92 7.49 -9.87
N LEU A 225 25.73 7.03 -8.91
CA LEU A 225 25.27 6.12 -7.85
C LEU A 225 24.30 6.80 -6.87
N LYS A 226 24.44 8.10 -6.58
CA LYS A 226 23.42 8.86 -5.82
C LYS A 226 22.10 8.88 -6.58
N LEU A 227 22.10 9.15 -7.89
CA LEU A 227 20.87 9.19 -8.71
C LEU A 227 20.15 7.84 -8.70
N LEU A 228 20.85 6.74 -8.99
CA LEU A 228 20.31 5.38 -8.89
C LEU A 228 19.74 5.10 -7.49
N SER A 229 20.42 5.56 -6.44
CA SER A 229 19.97 5.38 -5.06
C SER A 229 18.73 6.19 -4.68
N HIS A 230 18.48 7.35 -5.30
CA HIS A 230 17.24 8.12 -5.07
C HIS A 230 16.09 7.50 -5.86
N ALA A 231 16.32 7.15 -7.13
CA ALA A 231 15.34 6.46 -7.98
C ALA A 231 14.88 5.11 -7.39
N ALA A 232 15.78 4.41 -6.68
CA ALA A 232 15.47 3.17 -5.98
C ALA A 232 14.58 3.33 -4.72
N ASN A 233 14.38 4.55 -4.21
CA ASN A 233 13.48 4.89 -3.10
C ASN A 233 13.58 3.94 -1.87
N GLY A 234 14.81 3.59 -1.48
CA GLY A 234 15.10 2.71 -0.33
C GLY A 234 15.07 1.20 -0.59
N SER A 235 14.78 0.75 -1.81
CA SER A 235 14.77 -0.67 -2.22
C SER A 235 16.11 -1.11 -2.81
N MET A 236 16.79 -2.07 -2.18
CA MET A 236 18.05 -2.59 -2.75
C MET A 236 17.81 -3.42 -4.01
N ARG A 237 16.68 -4.14 -4.11
CA ARG A 237 16.34 -4.92 -5.31
C ARG A 237 16.21 -4.01 -6.53
N ASP A 238 15.53 -2.88 -6.37
CA ASP A 238 15.29 -1.95 -7.47
C ASP A 238 16.57 -1.12 -7.74
N ALA A 239 17.38 -0.77 -6.73
CA ALA A 239 18.72 -0.18 -6.91
C ALA A 239 19.66 -1.05 -7.76
N LEU A 240 19.71 -2.37 -7.50
CA LEU A 240 20.50 -3.30 -8.31
C LEU A 240 19.93 -3.46 -9.73
N SER A 241 18.61 -3.45 -9.88
CA SER A 241 17.96 -3.56 -11.19
C SER A 241 18.18 -2.33 -12.06
N LEU A 242 18.19 -1.13 -11.47
CA LEU A 242 18.57 0.12 -12.15
C LEU A 242 20.07 0.17 -12.46
N LEU A 243 20.93 -0.43 -11.61
CA LEU A 243 22.36 -0.55 -11.89
C LEU A 243 22.65 -1.51 -13.06
N ASP A 244 22.01 -2.68 -13.10
CA ASP A 244 22.04 -3.62 -14.25
C ASP A 244 21.69 -2.87 -15.56
N GLN A 245 20.62 -2.06 -15.54
CA GLN A 245 20.21 -1.24 -16.68
C GLN A 245 21.24 -0.17 -17.04
N ALA A 246 21.81 0.53 -16.06
CA ALA A 246 22.81 1.57 -16.29
C ALA A 246 24.11 1.02 -16.89
N ILE A 247 24.54 -0.17 -16.45
CA ILE A 247 25.70 -0.89 -17.01
C ILE A 247 25.43 -1.26 -18.48
N ALA A 248 24.23 -1.79 -18.77
CA ALA A 248 23.84 -2.16 -20.14
C ALA A 248 23.70 -0.94 -21.07
N TYR A 249 23.16 0.18 -20.58
CA TYR A 249 22.99 1.43 -21.32
C TYR A 249 24.32 2.13 -21.62
N SER A 250 25.25 2.14 -20.64
CA SER A 250 26.55 2.81 -20.74
C SER A 250 27.69 1.96 -21.33
N ALA A 251 27.39 0.73 -21.77
CA ALA A 251 28.37 -0.26 -22.24
C ALA A 251 29.54 -0.54 -21.26
N GLY A 252 29.32 -0.35 -19.95
CA GLY A 252 30.24 -0.77 -18.88
C GLY A 252 30.93 0.35 -18.07
N VAL A 253 30.64 1.63 -18.30
CA VAL A 253 31.14 2.75 -17.46
C VAL A 253 29.98 3.63 -17.04
N VAL A 254 29.56 3.50 -15.77
CA VAL A 254 28.33 4.16 -15.26
C VAL A 254 28.59 5.63 -14.94
N THR A 255 28.47 6.49 -15.96
CA THR A 255 28.56 7.96 -15.83
C THR A 255 27.25 8.59 -15.38
N THR A 256 27.33 9.83 -14.88
CA THR A 256 26.16 10.56 -14.36
C THR A 256 25.19 10.94 -15.48
N ASP A 257 25.71 11.42 -16.62
CA ASP A 257 24.92 11.74 -17.82
C ASP A 257 24.16 10.52 -18.37
N ALA A 258 24.83 9.36 -18.47
CA ALA A 258 24.20 8.11 -18.91
C ALA A 258 23.07 7.66 -17.96
N VAL A 259 23.25 7.83 -16.65
CA VAL A 259 22.20 7.54 -15.65
C VAL A 259 21.06 8.56 -15.71
N GLN A 260 21.33 9.85 -15.95
CA GLN A 260 20.29 10.87 -16.12
C GLN A 260 19.43 10.58 -17.36
N GLY A 261 20.07 10.31 -18.51
CA GLY A 261 19.39 9.93 -19.75
C GLY A 261 18.57 8.64 -19.63
N MET A 262 19.11 7.62 -18.95
CA MET A 262 18.40 6.36 -18.70
C MET A 262 17.18 6.53 -17.79
N LEU A 263 17.29 7.32 -16.72
CA LEU A 263 16.20 7.53 -15.76
C LEU A 263 15.14 8.54 -16.24
N GLY A 264 15.41 9.29 -17.32
CA GLY A 264 14.64 10.49 -17.67
C GLY A 264 14.74 11.58 -16.58
N ALA A 265 15.80 11.54 -15.77
CA ALA A 265 15.98 12.42 -14.63
C ALA A 265 16.38 13.82 -15.11
N ILE A 266 15.71 14.82 -14.56
CA ILE A 266 15.81 16.19 -15.04
C ILE A 266 17.09 16.84 -14.51
N ASP A 267 17.93 17.33 -15.42
CA ASP A 267 19.04 18.23 -15.09
C ASP A 267 18.49 19.44 -14.33
N GLN A 268 19.08 19.71 -13.15
CA GLN A 268 18.69 20.82 -12.27
C GLN A 268 18.77 22.18 -12.98
N THR A 269 19.56 22.31 -14.06
CA THR A 269 19.56 23.46 -14.97
C THR A 269 18.16 23.82 -15.50
N TYR A 270 17.28 22.84 -15.76
CA TYR A 270 15.88 23.12 -16.13
C TYR A 270 15.10 23.76 -14.98
N LEU A 271 15.25 23.25 -13.77
CA LEU A 271 14.56 23.76 -12.58
C LEU A 271 15.05 25.18 -12.23
N HIS A 272 16.36 25.43 -12.36
CA HIS A 272 16.94 26.75 -12.22
C HIS A 272 16.46 27.73 -13.31
N ARG A 273 16.31 27.27 -14.57
CA ARG A 273 15.71 28.09 -15.65
C ARG A 273 14.23 28.40 -15.40
N LEU A 274 13.45 27.43 -14.91
CA LEU A 274 12.04 27.64 -14.54
C LEU A 274 11.91 28.69 -13.41
N LEU A 275 12.74 28.59 -12.36
CA LEU A 275 12.74 29.58 -11.28
C LEU A 275 13.20 30.96 -11.76
N ALA A 276 14.24 31.06 -12.59
CA ALA A 276 14.69 32.33 -13.15
C ALA A 276 13.60 33.02 -14.00
N ALA A 277 12.89 32.26 -14.84
CA ALA A 277 11.77 32.76 -15.63
C ALA A 277 10.57 33.16 -14.75
N LEU A 278 10.25 32.38 -13.70
CA LEU A 278 9.20 32.72 -12.72
C LEU A 278 9.53 33.98 -11.91
N ALA A 279 10.80 34.20 -11.56
CA ALA A 279 11.27 35.42 -10.92
C ALA A 279 11.14 36.65 -11.85
N ALA A 280 11.49 36.50 -13.13
CA ALA A 280 11.28 37.51 -14.17
C ALA A 280 9.80 37.70 -14.58
N ALA A 281 8.90 36.82 -14.11
CA ALA A 281 7.51 36.69 -14.56
C ALA A 281 7.34 36.43 -16.09
N ASP A 282 8.34 35.81 -16.71
CA ASP A 282 8.35 35.50 -18.14
C ASP A 282 7.63 34.18 -18.44
N GLY A 283 6.36 34.28 -18.84
CA GLY A 283 5.56 33.15 -19.28
C GLY A 283 5.97 32.56 -20.62
N VAL A 284 6.63 33.32 -21.50
CA VAL A 284 7.08 32.81 -22.80
C VAL A 284 8.29 31.89 -22.57
N ALA A 285 9.24 32.30 -21.73
CA ALA A 285 10.35 31.46 -21.31
C ALA A 285 9.87 30.19 -20.57
N LEU A 286 8.88 30.29 -19.67
CA LEU A 286 8.32 29.13 -18.97
C LEU A 286 7.71 28.08 -19.91
N MET A 287 6.92 28.51 -20.91
CA MET A 287 6.36 27.58 -21.91
C MET A 287 7.45 27.01 -22.82
N ALA A 288 8.40 27.82 -23.29
CA ALA A 288 9.52 27.32 -24.11
C ALA A 288 10.40 26.30 -23.39
N ILE A 289 10.53 26.38 -22.05
CA ILE A 289 11.20 25.36 -21.24
C ILE A 289 10.36 24.07 -21.18
N ALA A 290 9.03 24.17 -21.02
CA ALA A 290 8.14 23.00 -21.05
C ALA A 290 8.17 22.28 -22.42
N ASP A 291 8.20 23.03 -23.52
CA ASP A 291 8.36 22.47 -24.87
C ASP A 291 9.73 21.77 -25.04
N GLU A 292 10.82 22.35 -24.52
CA GLU A 292 12.14 21.71 -24.53
C GLU A 292 12.16 20.40 -23.72
N MET A 293 11.44 20.36 -22.59
CA MET A 293 11.26 19.15 -21.79
C MET A 293 10.41 18.09 -22.51
N THR A 294 9.41 18.52 -23.29
CA THR A 294 8.63 17.64 -24.18
C THR A 294 9.53 16.96 -25.21
N LEU A 295 10.39 17.73 -25.88
CA LEU A 295 11.30 17.23 -26.92
C LEU A 295 12.32 16.21 -26.40
N ARG A 296 12.63 16.23 -25.10
CA ARG A 296 13.50 15.27 -24.42
C ARG A 296 12.74 14.16 -23.66
N SER A 297 11.41 14.11 -23.76
CA SER A 297 10.55 13.13 -23.07
C SER A 297 10.74 13.07 -21.54
N LEU A 298 11.03 14.21 -20.91
CA LEU A 298 11.27 14.30 -19.46
C LEU A 298 9.96 14.24 -18.67
N SER A 299 9.96 13.55 -17.51
CA SER A 299 8.72 13.35 -16.73
C SER A 299 8.31 14.59 -15.94
N TYR A 300 7.17 15.19 -16.30
CA TYR A 300 6.59 16.34 -15.58
C TYR A 300 6.23 16.01 -14.12
N ARG A 301 5.85 14.75 -13.83
CA ARG A 301 5.58 14.28 -12.46
C ARG A 301 6.83 14.29 -11.58
N GLN A 302 7.99 14.06 -12.18
CA GLN A 302 9.28 14.23 -11.53
C GLN A 302 9.67 15.72 -11.48
N ALA A 303 9.49 16.48 -12.57
CA ALA A 303 9.78 17.92 -12.63
C ALA A 303 9.15 18.69 -11.47
N LEU A 304 7.87 18.45 -11.20
CA LEU A 304 7.14 19.08 -10.10
C LEU A 304 7.59 18.55 -8.72
N GLY A 305 8.05 17.29 -8.62
CA GLY A 305 8.63 16.76 -7.37
C GLY A 305 9.99 17.38 -7.03
N ASP A 306 10.86 17.53 -8.04
CA ASP A 306 12.20 18.08 -7.89
C ASP A 306 12.13 19.62 -7.72
N LEU A 307 11.19 20.29 -8.41
CA LEU A 307 10.88 21.71 -8.18
C LEU A 307 10.32 21.97 -6.78
N ALA A 308 9.42 21.13 -6.27
CA ALA A 308 8.95 21.24 -4.89
C ALA A 308 10.09 21.07 -3.88
N THR A 309 11.01 20.14 -4.14
CA THR A 309 12.21 19.93 -3.32
C THR A 309 13.13 21.15 -3.36
N LEU A 310 13.33 21.77 -4.54
CA LEU A 310 14.12 22.99 -4.69
C LEU A 310 13.50 24.20 -3.98
N LEU A 311 12.17 24.39 -4.10
CA LEU A 311 11.42 25.41 -3.35
C LEU A 311 11.52 25.19 -1.83
N GLN A 312 11.46 23.94 -1.37
CA GLN A 312 11.64 23.58 0.05
C GLN A 312 13.07 23.87 0.56
N ARG A 313 14.11 23.71 -0.29
CA ARG A 313 15.48 24.14 0.04
C ARG A 313 15.61 25.67 0.10
N ILE A 314 14.94 26.40 -0.79
CA ILE A 314 14.93 27.87 -0.78
C ILE A 314 14.20 28.41 0.47
N ALA A 315 13.05 27.82 0.84
CA ALA A 315 12.34 28.16 2.08
C ALA A 315 13.21 27.91 3.33
N LEU A 316 13.96 26.81 3.35
CA LEU A 316 14.92 26.52 4.43
C LEU A 316 16.05 27.55 4.46
N ALA A 317 16.58 27.95 3.29
CA ALA A 317 17.62 28.98 3.20
C ALA A 317 17.15 30.36 3.68
N GLN A 318 15.88 30.72 3.44
CA GLN A 318 15.27 31.97 3.93
C GLN A 318 15.03 31.97 5.44
N THR A 319 14.65 30.83 6.03
CA THR A 319 14.20 30.73 7.43
C THR A 319 15.27 30.29 8.40
N ILE A 320 16.16 29.37 7.98
CA ILE A 320 17.25 28.82 8.80
C ILE A 320 18.52 28.70 7.92
N PRO A 321 19.24 29.80 7.63
CA PRO A 321 20.45 29.76 6.80
C PRO A 321 21.52 28.77 7.30
N GLN A 322 21.59 28.55 8.61
CA GLN A 322 22.51 27.60 9.26
C GLN A 322 22.19 26.12 9.00
N ALA A 323 21.03 25.81 8.39
CA ALA A 323 20.61 24.44 8.08
C ALA A 323 20.95 24.00 6.65
N ILE A 324 21.57 24.87 5.84
CA ILE A 324 22.09 24.52 4.51
C ILE A 324 23.48 23.87 4.69
N PRO A 325 23.70 22.62 4.25
CA PRO A 325 25.05 22.05 4.19
C PRO A 325 25.87 22.71 3.08
N GLU A 326 27.09 23.15 3.40
CA GLU A 326 28.05 23.69 2.42
C GLU A 326 28.45 22.65 1.34
N GLU A 327 28.17 21.36 1.58
CA GLU A 327 28.37 20.26 0.63
C GLU A 327 27.39 20.26 -0.57
N TRP A 328 26.38 21.13 -0.59
CA TRP A 328 25.43 21.21 -1.71
C TRP A 328 26.00 22.03 -2.88
N ALA A 329 26.20 21.39 -4.04
CA ALA A 329 26.70 22.05 -5.25
C ALA A 329 25.85 23.27 -5.68
N ASP A 330 24.54 23.22 -5.46
CA ASP A 330 23.60 24.31 -5.80
C ASP A 330 23.52 25.43 -4.75
N ALA A 331 24.26 25.35 -3.63
CA ALA A 331 24.19 26.30 -2.52
C ALA A 331 24.23 27.80 -2.96
N PRO A 332 25.13 28.26 -3.84
CA PRO A 332 25.12 29.66 -4.30
C PRO A 332 23.86 30.02 -5.12
N THR A 333 23.34 29.08 -5.92
CA THR A 333 22.13 29.27 -6.73
C THR A 333 20.87 29.33 -5.85
N ILE A 334 20.78 28.45 -4.85
CA ILE A 334 19.72 28.45 -3.84
C ILE A 334 19.75 29.75 -3.02
N ALA A 335 20.93 30.21 -2.61
CA ALA A 335 21.11 31.47 -1.89
C ALA A 335 20.67 32.69 -2.73
N ALA A 336 20.99 32.71 -4.03
CA ALA A 336 20.50 33.75 -4.94
C ALA A 336 18.97 33.79 -4.99
N PHE A 337 18.31 32.66 -5.27
CA PHE A 337 16.84 32.60 -5.31
C PHE A 337 16.18 32.92 -3.95
N ALA A 338 16.80 32.55 -2.83
CA ALA A 338 16.33 32.90 -1.49
C ALA A 338 16.26 34.42 -1.25
N THR A 339 17.12 35.21 -1.91
CA THR A 339 17.06 36.68 -1.87
C THR A 339 16.15 37.31 -2.92
N GLN A 340 15.76 36.56 -3.96
CA GLN A 340 15.01 37.07 -5.11
C GLN A 340 13.48 36.92 -4.96
N PHE A 341 13.03 35.88 -4.25
CA PHE A 341 11.61 35.64 -3.94
C PHE A 341 11.27 36.04 -2.50
N SER A 342 10.02 36.43 -2.23
CA SER A 342 9.55 36.55 -0.84
C SER A 342 9.34 35.18 -0.21
N ALA A 343 9.27 35.11 1.13
CA ALA A 343 8.91 33.87 1.82
C ALA A 343 7.46 33.43 1.53
N GLU A 344 6.55 34.39 1.29
CA GLU A 344 5.15 34.14 0.94
C GLU A 344 5.02 33.54 -0.48
N ASP A 345 5.77 34.09 -1.45
CA ASP A 345 5.89 33.52 -2.81
C ASP A 345 6.33 32.05 -2.75
N ILE A 346 7.40 31.74 -2.02
CA ILE A 346 7.96 30.38 -1.98
C ILE A 346 6.98 29.38 -1.35
N GLN A 347 6.24 29.75 -0.29
CA GLN A 347 5.21 28.89 0.28
C GLN A 347 4.05 28.66 -0.69
N LEU A 348 3.57 29.72 -1.35
CA LEU A 348 2.48 29.64 -2.32
C LEU A 348 2.89 28.81 -3.55
N TYR A 349 4.09 29.01 -4.08
CA TYR A 349 4.61 28.24 -5.20
C TYR A 349 4.80 26.76 -4.84
N TYR A 350 5.31 26.47 -3.63
CA TYR A 350 5.41 25.09 -3.13
C TYR A 350 4.03 24.43 -3.05
N GLN A 351 3.02 25.13 -2.55
CA GLN A 351 1.64 24.65 -2.51
C GLN A 351 1.06 24.43 -3.92
N ILE A 352 1.27 25.35 -4.87
CA ILE A 352 0.80 25.22 -6.25
C ILE A 352 1.46 24.04 -6.96
N VAL A 353 2.77 23.84 -6.79
CA VAL A 353 3.51 22.71 -7.37
C VAL A 353 3.05 21.37 -6.80
N LEU A 354 2.78 21.29 -5.49
CA LEU A 354 2.24 20.07 -4.88
C LEU A 354 0.83 19.72 -5.40
N HIS A 355 -0.06 20.71 -5.54
CA HIS A 355 -1.38 20.48 -6.14
C HIS A 355 -1.26 20.07 -7.61
N GLY A 356 -0.48 20.82 -8.41
CA GLY A 356 -0.23 20.48 -9.81
C GLY A 356 0.32 19.07 -10.03
N ARG A 357 1.19 18.58 -9.12
CA ARG A 357 1.74 17.22 -9.17
C ARG A 357 0.69 16.13 -8.89
N ASN A 358 -0.32 16.43 -8.08
CA ASN A 358 -1.44 15.53 -7.81
C ASN A 358 -2.47 15.59 -8.97
N ASP A 359 -2.84 16.82 -9.37
CA ASP A 359 -3.75 17.14 -10.48
C ASP A 359 -3.25 16.62 -11.84
N LEU A 360 -1.94 16.41 -12.02
CA LEU A 360 -1.32 16.03 -13.31
C LEU A 360 -1.95 14.79 -13.96
N SER A 361 -2.43 13.84 -13.16
CA SER A 361 -3.13 12.61 -13.60
C SER A 361 -4.62 12.79 -13.91
N LEU A 362 -5.16 13.98 -13.66
CA LEU A 362 -6.54 14.39 -13.95
C LEU A 362 -6.61 15.35 -15.15
N ALA A 363 -5.46 15.85 -15.63
CA ALA A 363 -5.37 16.67 -16.82
C ALA A 363 -5.62 15.85 -18.11
N PRO A 364 -6.04 16.48 -19.23
CA PRO A 364 -6.23 15.78 -20.51
C PRO A 364 -4.96 15.08 -21.02
N ASP A 365 -3.81 15.68 -20.73
CA ASP A 365 -2.47 15.16 -21.00
C ASP A 365 -1.47 15.80 -20.00
N GLU A 366 -0.29 15.21 -19.83
CA GLU A 366 0.68 15.69 -18.83
C GLU A 366 1.28 17.06 -19.17
N LEU A 367 1.43 17.44 -20.44
CA LEU A 367 1.96 18.74 -20.84
C LEU A 367 0.94 19.84 -20.51
N THR A 368 -0.34 19.64 -20.81
CA THR A 368 -1.42 20.56 -20.39
C THR A 368 -1.47 20.70 -18.86
N GLY A 369 -1.36 19.60 -18.10
CA GLY A 369 -1.33 19.66 -16.63
C GLY A 369 -0.12 20.40 -16.07
N PHE A 370 1.06 20.19 -16.64
CA PHE A 370 2.28 20.89 -16.28
C PHE A 370 2.22 22.38 -16.63
N SER A 371 1.82 22.72 -17.85
CA SER A 371 1.67 24.10 -18.32
C SER A 371 0.64 24.88 -17.51
N MET A 372 -0.51 24.27 -17.18
CA MET A 372 -1.48 24.87 -16.26
C MET A 372 -0.91 25.09 -14.85
N THR A 373 0.01 24.25 -14.39
CA THR A 373 0.72 24.46 -13.11
C THR A 373 1.69 25.64 -13.20
N LEU A 374 2.46 25.77 -14.28
CA LEU A 374 3.35 26.93 -14.50
C LEU A 374 2.56 28.24 -14.66
N LEU A 375 1.41 28.21 -15.34
CA LEU A 375 0.53 29.38 -15.46
C LEU A 375 -0.11 29.77 -14.12
N ARG A 376 -0.46 28.80 -13.25
CA ARG A 376 -0.89 29.08 -11.86
C ARG A 376 0.23 29.80 -11.07
N LEU A 377 1.49 29.37 -11.20
CA LEU A 377 2.64 30.01 -10.53
C LEU A 377 2.85 31.47 -10.94
N LEU A 378 2.59 31.81 -12.21
CA LEU A 378 2.63 33.19 -12.69
C LEU A 378 1.44 34.03 -12.22
N ALA A 379 0.23 33.48 -12.30
CA ALA A 379 -1.01 34.22 -12.04
C ALA A 379 -1.21 34.51 -10.55
N PHE A 380 -0.84 33.58 -9.68
CA PHE A 380 -1.01 33.70 -8.23
C PHE A 380 0.30 34.15 -7.56
N LYS A 381 0.64 35.43 -7.72
CA LYS A 381 1.58 36.12 -6.82
C LYS A 381 0.81 36.93 -5.78
N PRO A 382 1.23 36.97 -4.50
CA PRO A 382 0.59 37.77 -3.46
C PRO A 382 0.91 39.26 -3.70
N SER A 383 0.09 39.92 -4.52
CA SER A 383 0.15 41.37 -4.68
C SER A 383 -0.03 42.05 -3.33
N ALA A 384 0.97 42.83 -2.90
CA ALA A 384 0.86 43.66 -1.71
C ALA A 384 -0.40 44.53 -1.80
N VAL A 385 -1.29 44.43 -0.80
CA VAL A 385 -2.62 45.04 -0.81
C VAL A 385 -2.50 46.56 -0.66
N GLY A 386 -2.22 47.25 -1.77
CA GLY A 386 -1.70 48.61 -1.71
C GLY A 386 -1.65 49.41 -3.01
N ASN A 387 -2.43 49.06 -4.05
CA ASN A 387 -3.00 50.03 -5.01
C ASN A 387 -3.92 49.35 -6.04
N LEU A 388 -5.22 49.64 -5.95
CA LEU A 388 -6.13 49.54 -7.10
C LEU A 388 -6.09 50.90 -7.83
N PRO A 389 -5.89 50.97 -9.16
CA PRO A 389 -6.02 52.22 -9.89
C PRO A 389 -7.50 52.66 -9.85
N ALA A 390 -7.77 53.80 -9.22
CA ALA A 390 -9.11 54.36 -9.19
C ALA A 390 -9.50 54.82 -10.61
N ALA A 391 -10.49 54.14 -11.21
CA ALA A 391 -11.00 54.49 -12.52
C ALA A 391 -11.78 55.82 -12.47
N ASP A 392 -11.61 56.66 -13.50
CA ASP A 392 -12.30 57.94 -13.62
C ASP A 392 -13.83 57.77 -13.66
N ILE A 393 -14.51 58.36 -12.66
CA ILE A 393 -15.96 58.63 -12.72
C ILE A 393 -16.15 60.14 -12.66
N ALA A 394 -16.22 60.76 -13.83
CA ALA A 394 -16.44 62.20 -13.96
C ALA A 394 -17.87 62.60 -13.58
N THR A 395 -18.03 63.51 -12.62
CA THR A 395 -19.28 64.26 -12.41
C THR A 395 -18.99 65.74 -12.10
N THR A 396 -19.86 66.62 -12.61
CA THR A 396 -19.74 68.09 -12.55
C THR A 396 -20.37 68.72 -11.28
N PRO A 397 -20.09 69.99 -10.93
CA PRO A 397 -19.93 70.35 -9.51
C PRO A 397 -20.93 71.38 -8.89
N LEU A 398 -20.83 71.53 -7.56
CA LEU A 398 -21.22 72.66 -6.69
C LEU A 398 -22.74 72.89 -6.38
N PRO A 399 -23.12 73.59 -5.28
CA PRO A 399 -22.30 74.22 -4.22
C PRO A 399 -22.69 73.94 -2.72
N LYS A 400 -21.70 74.11 -1.82
CA LYS A 400 -21.69 74.70 -0.44
C LYS A 400 -22.99 74.67 0.39
N LYS A 401 -23.01 74.28 1.69
CA LYS A 401 -22.21 74.76 2.86
C LYS A 401 -22.25 73.66 3.99
N VAL A 402 -21.89 73.78 5.28
CA VAL A 402 -21.59 74.91 6.21
C VAL A 402 -20.15 74.86 6.78
N ALA A 403 -19.94 74.55 8.07
CA ALA A 403 -18.65 74.53 8.78
C ALA A 403 -18.69 73.68 10.08
N SER A 404 -17.52 73.34 10.62
CA SER A 404 -17.28 72.65 11.91
C SER A 404 -17.13 73.62 13.10
N PRO A 405 -17.10 73.09 14.33
CA PRO A 405 -16.21 73.59 15.38
C PRO A 405 -15.36 72.48 16.05
N THR A 406 -14.51 72.86 17.02
CA THR A 406 -13.34 72.08 17.49
C THR A 406 -13.10 72.26 19.01
N VAL A 407 -12.29 71.38 19.64
CA VAL A 407 -11.68 71.45 21.01
C VAL A 407 -12.64 71.54 22.23
N PRO A 408 -12.18 71.35 23.50
CA PRO A 408 -11.04 70.59 24.05
C PRO A 408 -11.44 69.59 25.19
N PRO A 409 -10.51 68.78 25.75
CA PRO A 409 -10.74 67.98 26.96
C PRO A 409 -10.28 68.68 28.27
N HIS A 410 -10.94 68.41 29.41
CA HIS A 410 -10.41 68.66 30.78
C HIS A 410 -11.11 67.78 31.84
N ALA A 411 -10.56 67.68 33.06
CA ALA A 411 -10.88 66.65 34.06
C ALA A 411 -11.13 67.17 35.49
N ILE A 412 -11.79 66.34 36.32
CA ILE A 412 -12.04 66.44 37.78
C ILE A 412 -12.01 64.99 38.31
N SER A 413 -11.05 64.53 39.15
CA SER A 413 -10.94 64.63 40.63
C SER A 413 -12.10 64.00 41.44
N ALA A 414 -11.93 63.31 42.58
CA ALA A 414 -10.74 62.78 43.30
C ALA A 414 -11.20 61.85 44.48
N SER A 415 -10.27 61.44 45.37
CA SER A 415 -10.48 60.85 46.74
C SER A 415 -10.65 59.31 46.85
N ALA A 416 -10.04 58.56 47.80
CA ALA A 416 -8.90 58.80 48.73
C ALA A 416 -8.38 57.50 49.42
N GLY A 417 -7.15 57.54 49.99
CA GLY A 417 -6.57 56.59 50.98
C GLY A 417 -5.68 55.48 50.38
N GLN A 418 -4.35 55.37 50.60
CA GLN A 418 -3.55 55.16 51.84
C GLN A 418 -3.82 53.78 52.52
N VAL A 419 -2.85 52.98 52.99
CA VAL A 419 -1.51 53.26 53.57
C VAL A 419 -0.43 52.19 53.23
N SER A 420 0.73 52.64 52.72
CA SER A 420 2.15 52.17 52.87
C SER A 420 2.72 50.78 52.47
N GLN A 421 3.98 50.88 52.00
CA GLN A 421 5.08 49.91 51.80
C GLN A 421 5.90 49.71 53.13
N PRO A 422 7.07 49.01 53.27
CA PRO A 422 8.11 48.77 52.24
C PRO A 422 9.15 47.60 52.30
N ALA A 423 9.77 47.40 51.12
CA ALA A 423 11.21 47.20 50.82
C ALA A 423 12.03 45.91 51.18
N ALA A 424 13.07 45.74 50.33
CA ALA A 424 14.38 45.09 50.52
C ALA A 424 14.56 43.56 50.37
N GLY A 425 15.60 43.21 49.60
CA GLY A 425 16.45 42.01 49.76
C GLY A 425 17.92 42.49 49.85
N PRO A 426 18.96 41.70 49.48
CA PRO A 426 19.00 40.31 49.00
C PRO A 426 20.08 39.44 49.71
N GLN A 427 20.50 38.32 49.08
CA GLN A 427 21.76 37.55 49.25
C GLN A 427 21.85 36.28 50.17
N HIS A 428 22.24 35.19 49.49
CA HIS A 428 23.24 34.14 49.82
C HIS A 428 23.14 33.13 51.01
N THR A 429 23.45 31.88 50.60
CA THR A 429 24.26 30.80 51.26
C THR A 429 23.67 29.72 52.19
N ARG A 430 23.85 28.47 51.70
CA ARG A 430 24.27 27.22 52.41
C ARG A 430 23.29 26.45 53.33
N ALA A 431 22.54 25.56 52.70
CA ALA A 431 22.35 24.12 52.99
C ALA A 431 22.50 23.55 54.43
N SER A 432 21.51 22.75 54.84
CA SER A 432 21.69 21.32 55.21
C SER A 432 20.35 20.58 55.44
N ALA A 433 20.45 19.25 55.61
CA ALA A 433 19.42 18.25 56.01
C ALA A 433 18.60 17.59 54.88
N SER A 434 18.66 16.25 54.89
CA SER A 434 17.95 15.32 53.99
C SER A 434 16.55 14.97 54.52
N LEU A 435 15.75 14.27 53.71
CA LEU A 435 15.01 13.09 54.16
C LEU A 435 14.76 12.11 53.00
N SER A 436 14.76 10.81 53.29
CA SER A 436 14.69 9.73 52.30
C SER A 436 13.24 9.33 51.98
N ALA A 437 13.00 8.83 50.76
CA ALA A 437 11.73 8.21 50.39
C ALA A 437 11.86 6.69 50.29
N GLN A 438 11.01 5.94 51.00
CA GLN A 438 10.82 4.50 50.80
C GLN A 438 9.42 4.04 51.30
N SER A 439 8.70 3.36 50.41
CA SER A 439 7.66 2.31 50.61
C SER A 439 6.85 2.21 51.91
N VAL A 440 5.52 1.98 51.75
CA VAL A 440 4.80 0.77 52.23
C VAL A 440 3.38 0.72 51.64
N SER A 441 2.80 -0.48 51.51
CA SER A 441 1.45 -0.76 50.96
C SER A 441 0.42 -1.06 52.04
N THR A 442 -0.89 -0.85 51.77
CA THR A 442 -2.02 -1.55 52.44
C THR A 442 -3.33 -1.50 51.62
N GLU A 443 -4.35 -2.23 52.09
CA GLU A 443 -5.52 -2.70 51.31
C GLU A 443 -6.87 -2.00 51.63
N MET A 444 -7.83 -2.14 50.68
CA MET A 444 -9.30 -2.21 50.90
C MET A 444 -10.04 -0.92 51.40
N PRO A 445 -11.40 -0.82 51.35
CA PRO A 445 -12.42 -1.87 51.19
C PRO A 445 -13.48 -1.65 50.07
N VAL A 446 -14.61 -2.35 50.19
CA VAL A 446 -15.64 -2.59 49.15
C VAL A 446 -16.86 -1.67 49.31
N ALA A 447 -17.50 -1.27 48.21
CA ALA A 447 -18.89 -0.81 48.18
C ALA A 447 -19.59 -1.26 46.86
N SER A 448 -20.85 -1.69 46.95
CA SER A 448 -21.60 -2.28 45.83
C SER A 448 -22.54 -1.29 45.15
N ALA A 449 -22.65 -1.37 43.82
CA ALA A 449 -23.73 -0.74 43.05
C ALA A 449 -24.21 -1.71 41.94
N THR A 450 -25.39 -2.30 42.13
CA THR A 450 -25.94 -3.33 41.23
C THR A 450 -26.86 -2.69 40.18
N VAL A 451 -26.54 -2.84 38.90
CA VAL A 451 -27.46 -2.58 37.79
C VAL A 451 -27.58 -3.85 36.96
N ALA A 452 -28.79 -4.41 36.90
CA ALA A 452 -29.05 -5.64 36.16
C ALA A 452 -29.39 -5.35 34.69
N LEU A 453 -28.76 -6.09 33.78
CA LEU A 453 -29.19 -6.23 32.39
C LEU A 453 -29.46 -7.71 32.09
N PRO A 454 -30.42 -8.04 31.21
CA PRO A 454 -31.00 -9.38 31.15
C PRO A 454 -30.07 -10.41 30.48
N VAL A 455 -29.90 -11.56 31.12
CA VAL A 455 -29.27 -12.73 30.51
C VAL A 455 -30.27 -13.40 29.56
N VAL A 456 -30.00 -13.37 28.27
CA VAL A 456 -30.68 -14.22 27.29
C VAL A 456 -30.09 -15.63 27.38
N ALA A 457 -30.90 -16.61 27.76
CA ALA A 457 -30.48 -18.00 27.86
C ALA A 457 -30.34 -18.65 26.47
N PRO A 458 -29.35 -19.55 26.25
CA PRO A 458 -29.27 -20.33 25.02
C PRO A 458 -30.39 -21.39 24.98
N PRO A 459 -31.13 -21.53 23.87
CA PRO A 459 -32.11 -22.61 23.73
C PRO A 459 -31.43 -23.97 23.55
N ALA A 460 -31.98 -24.99 24.22
CA ALA A 460 -31.55 -26.38 24.12
C ALA A 460 -32.04 -27.04 22.80
N PRO A 461 -31.44 -28.17 22.35
CA PRO A 461 -31.66 -28.70 21.01
C PRO A 461 -32.90 -29.60 20.86
N ALA A 462 -33.11 -30.03 19.61
CA ALA A 462 -34.04 -31.06 19.13
C ALA A 462 -35.51 -30.65 18.93
N SER A 463 -35.86 -30.40 17.66
CA SER A 463 -37.18 -30.71 17.09
C SER A 463 -37.00 -31.85 16.09
N ALA A 464 -37.83 -32.90 16.15
CA ALA A 464 -37.70 -34.06 15.27
C ALA A 464 -38.22 -33.76 13.85
N PRO A 465 -37.72 -34.44 12.79
CA PRO A 465 -38.27 -34.32 11.45
C PRO A 465 -39.74 -34.75 11.39
N LEU A 466 -40.59 -33.92 10.79
CA LEU A 466 -41.99 -34.26 10.54
C LEU A 466 -42.11 -35.26 9.38
N LEU A 467 -43.06 -36.20 9.49
CA LEU A 467 -43.36 -37.17 8.45
C LEU A 467 -43.97 -36.48 7.21
N PRO A 468 -43.60 -36.89 5.97
CA PRO A 468 -44.19 -36.33 4.75
C PRO A 468 -45.65 -36.80 4.60
N GLY A 469 -46.60 -35.90 4.90
CA GLY A 469 -48.03 -36.27 5.00
C GLY A 469 -49.06 -35.15 4.83
N GLN A 470 -48.65 -33.95 4.39
CA GLN A 470 -49.57 -32.86 4.00
C GLN A 470 -49.01 -32.18 2.73
N ALA A 471 -49.86 -31.92 1.74
CA ALA A 471 -49.43 -31.62 0.37
C ALA A 471 -49.32 -30.12 0.04
N ASP A 472 -49.88 -29.24 0.88
CA ASP A 472 -50.17 -27.84 0.53
C ASP A 472 -49.29 -26.79 1.23
N SER A 473 -48.17 -27.18 1.87
CA SER A 473 -47.37 -26.28 2.73
C SER A 473 -45.84 -26.37 2.58
N ILE A 474 -45.33 -27.01 1.51
CA ILE A 474 -43.88 -27.07 1.25
C ILE A 474 -43.41 -25.77 0.58
N ASP A 475 -42.88 -24.84 1.38
CA ASP A 475 -42.26 -23.61 0.89
C ASP A 475 -40.90 -23.92 0.20
N TRP A 476 -40.98 -24.28 -1.09
CA TRP A 476 -39.83 -24.65 -1.91
C TRP A 476 -38.66 -23.65 -1.85
N PRO A 477 -38.87 -22.32 -1.88
CA PRO A 477 -37.77 -21.36 -1.71
C PRO A 477 -36.95 -21.55 -0.43
N THR A 478 -37.61 -21.74 0.72
CA THR A 478 -36.91 -21.97 2.00
C THR A 478 -36.21 -23.31 2.04
N LEU A 479 -36.81 -24.36 1.46
CA LEU A 479 -36.19 -25.68 1.35
C LEU A 479 -34.92 -25.65 0.48
N VAL A 480 -34.92 -24.91 -0.64
CA VAL A 480 -33.76 -24.77 -1.53
C VAL A 480 -32.59 -24.04 -0.84
N LEU A 481 -32.85 -23.17 0.13
CA LEU A 481 -31.82 -22.54 0.96
C LEU A 481 -31.22 -23.51 2.00
N GLN A 482 -31.93 -24.57 2.38
CA GLN A 482 -31.50 -25.59 3.34
C GLN A 482 -30.76 -26.77 2.67
N LEU A 483 -30.89 -26.95 1.36
CA LEU A 483 -30.16 -27.97 0.59
C LEU A 483 -28.70 -27.54 0.32
N ASN A 484 -27.74 -28.39 0.68
CA ASN A 484 -26.31 -28.22 0.40
C ASN A 484 -25.93 -28.49 -1.07
N VAL A 485 -26.72 -28.02 -2.03
CA VAL A 485 -26.45 -28.15 -3.47
C VAL A 485 -25.49 -27.06 -3.98
N THR A 486 -24.64 -27.43 -4.94
CA THR A 486 -23.62 -26.54 -5.54
C THR A 486 -23.68 -26.57 -7.08
N GLY A 487 -23.17 -25.50 -7.71
CA GLY A 487 -23.11 -25.36 -9.17
C GLY A 487 -24.47 -25.44 -9.86
N LEU A 488 -24.52 -26.12 -11.01
CA LEU A 488 -25.72 -26.24 -11.87
C LEU A 488 -26.95 -26.82 -11.14
N ALA A 489 -26.76 -27.68 -10.13
CA ALA A 489 -27.85 -28.23 -9.34
C ALA A 489 -28.49 -27.17 -8.41
N LYS A 490 -27.68 -26.23 -7.88
CA LYS A 490 -28.21 -25.08 -7.14
C LYS A 490 -28.97 -24.14 -8.07
N GLN A 491 -28.42 -23.85 -9.25
CA GLN A 491 -29.10 -23.01 -10.26
C GLN A 491 -30.46 -23.59 -10.63
N LEU A 492 -30.54 -24.88 -10.97
CA LEU A 492 -31.79 -25.60 -11.23
C LEU A 492 -32.79 -25.40 -10.08
N ALA A 493 -32.38 -25.66 -8.83
CA ALA A 493 -33.24 -25.55 -7.67
C ALA A 493 -33.75 -24.11 -7.42
N THR A 494 -32.88 -23.10 -7.58
CA THR A 494 -33.26 -21.68 -7.40
C THR A 494 -34.13 -21.13 -8.53
N GLN A 495 -34.04 -21.74 -9.72
CA GLN A 495 -34.76 -21.37 -10.94
C GLN A 495 -35.88 -22.37 -11.27
N SER A 496 -36.39 -23.08 -10.26
CA SER A 496 -37.54 -23.96 -10.39
C SER A 496 -38.66 -23.62 -9.42
N GLU A 497 -39.89 -23.75 -9.89
CA GLU A 497 -41.14 -23.69 -9.13
C GLU A 497 -41.62 -25.12 -8.83
N LEU A 498 -42.14 -25.36 -7.63
CA LEU A 498 -42.66 -26.68 -7.22
C LEU A 498 -44.12 -26.79 -7.62
N LEU A 499 -44.46 -27.75 -8.48
CA LEU A 499 -45.83 -27.94 -8.98
C LEU A 499 -46.66 -28.87 -8.10
N SER A 500 -46.04 -29.96 -7.61
CA SER A 500 -46.70 -30.92 -6.72
C SER A 500 -45.69 -31.85 -6.04
N VAL A 501 -46.11 -32.42 -4.91
CA VAL A 501 -45.42 -33.50 -4.21
C VAL A 501 -46.41 -34.62 -3.94
N GLN A 502 -46.11 -35.83 -4.42
CA GLN A 502 -46.92 -37.03 -4.24
C GLN A 502 -46.06 -38.10 -3.58
N GLY A 503 -46.08 -38.14 -2.24
CA GLY A 503 -45.22 -39.02 -1.44
C GLY A 503 -43.75 -38.70 -1.67
N SER A 504 -43.01 -39.63 -2.30
CA SER A 504 -41.60 -39.45 -2.66
C SER A 504 -41.35 -38.91 -4.08
N GLN A 505 -42.41 -38.56 -4.83
CA GLN A 505 -42.29 -37.96 -6.17
C GLN A 505 -42.51 -36.44 -6.11
N TYR A 506 -41.51 -35.68 -6.55
CA TYR A 506 -41.52 -34.21 -6.60
C TYR A 506 -41.52 -33.78 -8.07
N VAL A 507 -42.44 -32.90 -8.45
CA VAL A 507 -42.53 -32.33 -9.81
C VAL A 507 -42.20 -30.85 -9.76
N ILE A 508 -41.11 -30.45 -10.42
CA ILE A 508 -40.65 -29.05 -10.49
C ILE A 508 -40.67 -28.54 -11.93
N ARG A 509 -40.94 -27.25 -12.14
CA ARG A 509 -40.92 -26.58 -13.45
C ARG A 509 -39.76 -25.60 -13.54
N THR A 510 -39.05 -25.57 -14.66
CA THR A 510 -38.06 -24.52 -14.96
C THR A 510 -38.16 -24.04 -16.41
N ALA A 511 -37.85 -22.77 -16.65
CA ALA A 511 -37.73 -22.22 -17.99
C ALA A 511 -36.43 -22.69 -18.70
N ALA A 512 -35.41 -23.11 -17.94
CA ALA A 512 -34.08 -23.39 -18.45
C ALA A 512 -33.95 -24.82 -19.02
N LYS A 513 -34.28 -25.00 -20.31
CA LYS A 513 -34.06 -26.25 -21.08
C LYS A 513 -32.71 -26.94 -20.87
N PRO A 514 -31.56 -26.24 -20.72
CA PRO A 514 -30.27 -26.89 -20.45
C PRO A 514 -30.13 -27.50 -19.05
N LEU A 515 -30.95 -27.09 -18.09
CA LEU A 515 -30.90 -27.56 -16.70
C LEU A 515 -31.90 -28.70 -16.41
N SER A 516 -32.93 -28.88 -17.25
CA SER A 516 -34.01 -29.84 -17.03
C SER A 516 -33.66 -31.31 -17.34
N GLN A 517 -32.42 -31.62 -17.72
CA GLN A 517 -31.98 -32.99 -18.03
C GLN A 517 -30.54 -33.25 -17.55
N GLY A 518 -30.22 -34.52 -17.27
CA GLY A 518 -28.87 -34.97 -16.95
C GLY A 518 -28.39 -34.63 -15.53
N SER A 519 -27.09 -34.38 -15.39
CA SER A 519 -26.40 -34.27 -14.08
C SER A 519 -27.00 -33.26 -13.07
N PRO A 520 -27.54 -32.09 -13.46
CA PRO A 520 -28.16 -31.16 -12.50
C PRO A 520 -29.37 -31.76 -11.77
N VAL A 521 -30.22 -32.48 -12.52
CA VAL A 521 -31.42 -33.14 -11.98
C VAL A 521 -31.03 -34.25 -11.01
N GLU A 522 -30.06 -35.09 -11.40
CA GLU A 522 -29.65 -36.23 -10.58
C GLU A 522 -28.96 -35.81 -9.27
N LYS A 523 -28.17 -34.72 -9.31
CA LYS A 523 -27.57 -34.14 -8.10
C LYS A 523 -28.60 -33.49 -7.17
N LEU A 524 -29.62 -32.83 -7.72
CA LEU A 524 -30.72 -32.28 -6.92
C LEU A 524 -31.58 -33.39 -6.31
N ARG A 525 -31.85 -34.47 -7.08
CA ARG A 525 -32.53 -35.69 -6.61
C ARG A 525 -31.76 -36.37 -5.48
N GLN A 526 -30.43 -36.45 -5.59
CA GLN A 526 -29.56 -36.98 -4.53
C GLN A 526 -29.64 -36.11 -3.26
N ALA A 527 -29.44 -34.80 -3.36
CA ALA A 527 -29.47 -33.91 -2.20
C ALA A 527 -30.83 -33.90 -1.48
N LEU A 528 -31.93 -33.97 -2.22
CA LEU A 528 -33.28 -34.17 -1.65
C LEU A 528 -33.38 -35.52 -0.91
N SER A 529 -32.85 -36.60 -1.50
CA SER A 529 -32.90 -37.93 -0.90
C SER A 529 -32.04 -38.04 0.38
N GLU A 530 -30.91 -37.33 0.42
CA GLU A 530 -30.06 -37.21 1.61
C GLU A 530 -30.74 -36.38 2.71
N TYR A 531 -31.36 -35.26 2.35
CA TYR A 531 -32.07 -34.38 3.30
C TYR A 531 -33.27 -35.07 3.97
N TYR A 532 -34.09 -35.78 3.20
CA TYR A 532 -35.25 -36.52 3.70
C TYR A 532 -34.95 -37.95 4.18
N GLN A 533 -33.71 -38.43 4.02
CA GLN A 533 -33.29 -39.82 4.28
C GLN A 533 -34.17 -40.89 3.59
N GLN A 534 -34.75 -40.56 2.44
CA GLN A 534 -35.65 -41.43 1.67
C GLN A 534 -35.42 -41.30 0.17
N PRO A 535 -35.61 -42.37 -0.64
CA PRO A 535 -35.36 -42.34 -2.08
C PRO A 535 -36.41 -41.49 -2.82
N ILE A 536 -36.04 -40.25 -3.15
CA ILE A 536 -36.90 -39.31 -3.88
C ILE A 536 -36.74 -39.48 -5.39
N ARG A 537 -37.88 -39.38 -6.10
CA ARG A 537 -37.97 -39.23 -7.56
C ARG A 537 -38.23 -37.76 -7.88
N LEU A 538 -37.36 -37.16 -8.70
CA LEU A 538 -37.50 -35.79 -9.16
C LEU A 538 -37.85 -35.78 -10.64
N GLN A 539 -38.95 -35.13 -11.00
CA GLN A 539 -39.40 -34.94 -12.37
C GLN A 539 -39.35 -33.44 -12.71
N VAL A 540 -38.75 -33.10 -13.84
CA VAL A 540 -38.56 -31.70 -14.26
C VAL A 540 -39.36 -31.40 -15.53
N GLU A 541 -40.31 -30.49 -15.43
CA GLU A 541 -41.02 -29.91 -16.57
C GLU A 541 -40.28 -28.69 -17.12
N VAL A 542 -40.30 -28.53 -18.44
CA VAL A 542 -39.90 -27.29 -19.10
C VAL A 542 -41.15 -26.46 -19.38
N GLY A 543 -41.20 -25.25 -18.82
CA GLY A 543 -42.28 -24.30 -19.06
C GLY A 543 -42.00 -22.94 -18.46
N GLU A 544 -42.82 -21.95 -18.80
CA GLU A 544 -42.77 -20.65 -18.14
C GLU A 544 -43.14 -20.82 -16.66
N VAL A 545 -42.36 -20.16 -15.80
CA VAL A 545 -42.49 -20.21 -14.35
C VAL A 545 -43.37 -19.05 -13.92
N GLN A 546 -44.47 -19.34 -13.21
CA GLN A 546 -45.57 -18.38 -13.05
C GLN A 546 -45.64 -17.75 -11.65
N SER A 547 -44.98 -18.31 -10.63
CA SER A 547 -44.89 -17.69 -9.31
C SER A 547 -43.61 -18.00 -8.53
N GLN A 548 -43.27 -17.07 -7.62
CA GLN A 548 -42.37 -17.20 -6.46
C GLN A 548 -41.19 -18.20 -6.55
N THR A 549 -40.29 -18.01 -7.52
CA THR A 549 -38.97 -18.67 -7.46
C THR A 549 -38.15 -18.20 -6.26
N ALA A 550 -37.23 -19.04 -5.80
CA ALA A 550 -36.29 -18.66 -4.75
C ALA A 550 -35.46 -17.42 -5.17
N GLN A 551 -35.03 -17.37 -6.44
CA GLN A 551 -34.32 -16.23 -6.99
C GLN A 551 -35.12 -14.91 -6.87
N HIS A 552 -36.41 -14.91 -7.25
CA HIS A 552 -37.24 -13.71 -7.19
C HIS A 552 -37.44 -13.23 -5.73
N ARG A 553 -37.67 -14.12 -4.76
CA ARG A 553 -37.75 -13.71 -3.35
C ARG A 553 -36.43 -13.12 -2.84
N ASP A 554 -35.30 -13.72 -3.19
CA ASP A 554 -33.98 -13.26 -2.74
C ASP A 554 -33.59 -11.91 -3.37
N GLU A 555 -33.98 -11.67 -4.62
CA GLU A 555 -33.82 -10.37 -5.30
C GLU A 555 -34.75 -9.29 -4.71
N THR A 556 -36.02 -9.59 -4.44
CA THR A 556 -36.94 -8.66 -3.76
C THR A 556 -36.44 -8.28 -2.36
N ALA A 557 -36.07 -9.26 -1.53
CA ALA A 557 -35.61 -9.03 -0.16
C ALA A 557 -34.25 -8.30 -0.09
N ARG A 558 -33.44 -8.33 -1.15
CA ARG A 558 -32.23 -7.50 -1.28
C ARG A 558 -32.58 -6.06 -1.67
N SER A 559 -33.53 -5.87 -2.58
CA SER A 559 -34.04 -4.54 -2.97
C SER A 559 -34.64 -3.81 -1.78
N GLU A 560 -35.47 -4.49 -0.97
CA GLU A 560 -36.06 -3.94 0.26
C GLU A 560 -34.99 -3.50 1.28
N ARG A 561 -33.95 -4.30 1.50
CA ARG A 561 -32.83 -3.93 2.40
C ARG A 561 -31.99 -2.77 1.86
N GLN A 562 -31.76 -2.71 0.54
CA GLN A 562 -31.07 -1.61 -0.10
C GLN A 562 -31.86 -0.30 0.09
N GLN A 563 -33.16 -0.30 -0.19
CA GLN A 563 -34.03 0.86 0.00
C GLN A 563 -34.14 1.28 1.47
N ALA A 564 -34.20 0.33 2.41
CA ALA A 564 -34.20 0.63 3.84
C ALA A 564 -32.89 1.29 4.30
N ALA A 565 -31.73 0.82 3.80
CA ALA A 565 -30.43 1.44 4.09
C ALA A 565 -30.31 2.85 3.49
N GLU A 566 -30.82 3.05 2.28
CA GLU A 566 -30.86 4.36 1.61
C GLU A 566 -31.76 5.36 2.34
N GLN A 567 -32.96 4.94 2.77
CA GLN A 567 -33.86 5.77 3.57
C GLN A 567 -33.29 6.08 4.95
N ALA A 568 -32.64 5.12 5.63
CA ALA A 568 -32.01 5.35 6.93
C ALA A 568 -30.92 6.43 6.87
N ILE A 569 -30.07 6.40 5.83
CA ILE A 569 -29.00 7.40 5.64
C ILE A 569 -29.56 8.76 5.20
N GLN A 570 -30.64 8.80 4.41
CA GLN A 570 -31.33 10.05 4.07
C GLN A 570 -32.07 10.68 5.26
N GLN A 571 -32.46 9.89 6.26
CA GLN A 571 -33.16 10.33 7.48
C GLN A 571 -32.22 10.55 8.67
N ASP A 572 -30.92 10.29 8.54
CA ASP A 572 -29.93 10.52 9.59
C ASP A 572 -29.73 12.04 9.82
N PRO A 573 -29.98 12.56 11.05
CA PRO A 573 -29.84 13.99 11.35
C PRO A 573 -28.43 14.55 11.11
N LEU A 574 -27.39 13.71 11.24
CA LEU A 574 -26.00 14.10 11.02
C LEU A 574 -25.72 14.23 9.51
N VAL A 575 -26.24 13.32 8.70
CA VAL A 575 -26.18 13.42 7.23
C VAL A 575 -26.95 14.64 6.74
N GLN A 576 -28.16 14.89 7.26
CA GLN A 576 -28.93 16.09 6.91
C GLN A 576 -28.22 17.39 7.31
N GLY A 577 -27.53 17.42 8.46
CA GLY A 577 -26.67 18.54 8.85
C GLY A 577 -25.53 18.77 7.86
N LEU A 578 -24.82 17.71 7.46
CA LEU A 578 -23.73 17.81 6.47
C LEU A 578 -24.20 18.26 5.08
N LEU A 579 -25.38 17.83 4.64
CA LEU A 579 -26.00 18.31 3.41
C LEU A 579 -26.36 19.81 3.50
N ALA A 580 -26.83 20.28 4.65
CA ALA A 580 -27.30 21.65 4.85
C ALA A 580 -26.20 22.68 5.13
N GLU A 581 -25.14 22.32 5.87
CA GLU A 581 -24.05 23.24 6.21
C GLU A 581 -22.91 23.29 5.17
N PHE A 582 -22.68 22.19 4.42
CA PHE A 582 -21.48 22.03 3.58
C PHE A 582 -21.77 21.77 2.09
N ASP A 583 -23.03 21.91 1.65
CA ASP A 583 -23.48 21.66 0.26
C ASP A 583 -23.04 20.27 -0.27
N ALA A 584 -22.99 19.31 0.65
CA ALA A 584 -22.47 17.96 0.40
C ALA A 584 -23.40 17.15 -0.51
N THR A 585 -22.87 16.11 -1.17
CA THR A 585 -23.67 15.20 -2.00
C THR A 585 -23.39 13.74 -1.64
N ILE A 586 -24.46 12.95 -1.53
CA ILE A 586 -24.37 11.50 -1.34
C ILE A 586 -23.99 10.87 -2.68
N VAL A 587 -22.84 10.17 -2.72
CA VAL A 587 -22.36 9.51 -3.94
C VAL A 587 -23.34 8.38 -4.34
N PRO A 588 -23.89 8.37 -5.57
CA PRO A 588 -24.82 7.33 -6.01
C PRO A 588 -24.23 5.92 -5.89
N ASN A 589 -25.05 4.95 -5.46
CA ASN A 589 -24.67 3.54 -5.27
C ASN A 589 -23.56 3.28 -4.21
N SER A 590 -23.22 4.27 -3.37
CA SER A 590 -22.25 4.10 -2.27
C SER A 590 -22.82 3.36 -1.05
N ILE A 591 -24.15 3.43 -0.87
CA ILE A 591 -24.88 2.85 0.26
C ILE A 591 -24.99 1.32 0.10
N ARG A 592 -24.75 0.59 1.19
CA ARG A 592 -24.87 -0.88 1.24
C ARG A 592 -25.57 -1.29 2.54
N PRO A 593 -26.54 -2.22 2.51
CA PRO A 593 -27.07 -2.83 3.72
C PRO A 593 -26.01 -3.68 4.42
N VAL A 594 -26.12 -3.76 5.75
CA VAL A 594 -25.24 -4.50 6.66
C VAL A 594 -25.86 -5.86 7.02
#